data_AF-A0A665TRU1-F1
#
_entry.id   AF-A0A665TRU1-F1
#
_cell.length_a   1.000
_cell.length_b   1.000
_cell.length_c   1.000
_cell.angle_alpha   90.00
_cell.angle_beta   90.00
_cell.angle_gamma   90.00
#
_symmetry.space_group_name_H-M   'P 1'
#
loop_
_entity.id
_entity.type
_entity.pdbx_description
1 polymer ?
#
loop_
_entity_poly.entity_id
_entity_poly.type
_entity_poly.pdbx_seq_one_letter_code
_entity_poly.pdbx_strand_id
1 'polypeptide(L)'
;MGNTSITEGKTALALGNTSIARGKTTVSMGKSSIFRGVTTTSMGDSTIQRQKTTVALGRASFSRGTTTTSFRKALTSKRRNT
;
A
#
# COMPACT_ATOMS: atom_id res chain seq x y z
N MET A 1 3.45 -14.58 -5.27
CA MET A 1 2.17 -14.37 -4.55
C MET A 1 2.47 -14.57 -3.06
N GLY A 2 1.97 -13.69 -2.18
CA GLY A 2 2.24 -13.82 -0.74
C GLY A 2 1.28 -14.78 -0.06
N ASN A 3 1.65 -15.30 1.11
CA ASN A 3 0.75 -16.13 1.91
C ASN A 3 -0.52 -15.33 2.22
N THR A 4 -1.71 -15.85 1.91
CA THR A 4 -3.02 -15.20 2.12
C THR A 4 -3.26 -13.87 1.35
N SER A 5 -2.68 -13.69 0.15
CA SER A 5 -2.96 -12.49 -0.67
C SER A 5 -4.22 -12.65 -1.54
N ILE A 6 -5.07 -11.63 -1.60
CA ILE A 6 -6.28 -11.57 -2.43
C ILE A 6 -6.06 -10.56 -3.57
N THR A 7 -6.33 -10.98 -4.80
CA THR A 7 -6.19 -10.14 -5.99
C THR A 7 -7.48 -10.25 -6.83
N GLU A 8 -8.32 -9.22 -6.79
CA GLU A 8 -9.63 -9.19 -7.49
C GLU A 8 -9.64 -8.18 -8.67
N GLY A 9 -8.66 -7.29 -8.76
CA GLY A 9 -8.60 -6.29 -9.82
C GLY A 9 -8.11 -6.83 -11.16
N LYS A 10 -8.63 -6.28 -12.28
CA LYS A 10 -8.34 -6.72 -13.67
C LYS A 10 -6.84 -6.73 -14.04
N THR A 11 -6.02 -5.97 -13.33
CA THR A 11 -4.56 -5.82 -13.52
C THR A 11 -3.90 -5.57 -12.16
N ALA A 12 -4.30 -6.35 -11.16
CA ALA A 12 -3.81 -6.23 -9.80
C ALA A 12 -2.67 -7.22 -9.52
N LEU A 13 -1.70 -6.80 -8.72
CA LEU A 13 -0.55 -7.60 -8.29
C LEU A 13 -0.33 -7.38 -6.79
N ALA A 14 -0.50 -8.42 -6.00
CA ALA A 14 -0.21 -8.43 -4.57
C ALA A 14 1.03 -9.29 -4.27
N LEU A 15 2.17 -8.63 -4.12
CA LEU A 15 3.45 -9.23 -3.75
C LEU A 15 3.73 -9.00 -2.26
N GLY A 16 3.12 -9.83 -1.42
CA GLY A 16 3.37 -9.84 0.02
C GLY A 16 2.24 -10.53 0.79
N ASN A 17 2.54 -10.96 2.02
CA ASN A 17 1.59 -11.77 2.80
C ASN A 17 0.42 -10.91 3.28
N THR A 18 -0.79 -11.46 3.23
CA THR A 18 -2.01 -10.82 3.74
C THR A 18 -2.33 -9.49 3.06
N SER A 19 -2.02 -9.39 1.76
CA SER A 19 -2.29 -8.19 0.97
C SER A 19 -3.52 -8.35 0.08
N ILE A 20 -4.34 -7.30 -0.01
CA ILE A 20 -5.64 -7.29 -0.70
C ILE A 20 -5.59 -6.22 -1.79
N ALA A 21 -5.66 -6.64 -3.04
CA ALA A 21 -5.66 -5.77 -4.21
C ALA A 21 -6.97 -5.93 -4.99
N ARG A 22 -7.96 -5.09 -4.66
CA ARG A 22 -9.29 -5.05 -5.29
C ARG A 22 -9.41 -4.03 -6.41
N GLY A 23 -8.44 -3.13 -6.49
CA GLY A 23 -8.40 -2.05 -7.46
C GLY A 23 -7.95 -2.48 -8.85
N LYS A 24 -8.40 -1.75 -9.89
CA LYS A 24 -7.89 -1.94 -11.26
C LYS A 24 -6.50 -1.31 -11.40
N THR A 25 -5.55 -2.01 -12.03
CA THR A 25 -4.15 -1.58 -12.19
C THR A 25 -3.50 -1.26 -10.85
N THR A 26 -3.33 -2.28 -10.01
CA THR A 26 -2.77 -2.08 -8.65
C THR A 26 -1.54 -2.92 -8.43
N VAL A 27 -0.52 -2.34 -7.82
CA VAL A 27 0.72 -3.05 -7.47
C VAL A 27 1.00 -2.82 -6.00
N SER A 28 0.89 -3.89 -5.22
CA SER A 28 1.15 -3.90 -3.79
C SER A 28 2.39 -4.73 -3.53
N MET A 29 3.48 -4.11 -3.11
CA MET A 29 4.67 -4.80 -2.64
C MET A 29 4.83 -4.56 -1.13
N GLY A 30 4.58 -5.59 -0.32
CA GLY A 30 4.63 -5.51 1.14
C GLY A 30 3.54 -6.32 1.82
N LYS A 31 3.68 -6.53 3.14
CA LYS A 31 2.75 -7.30 3.97
C LYS A 31 1.56 -6.47 4.43
N SER A 32 0.40 -7.11 4.64
CA SER A 32 -0.77 -6.53 5.29
C SER A 32 -1.27 -5.23 4.65
N SER A 33 -1.35 -5.18 3.32
CA SER A 33 -1.74 -3.96 2.61
C SER A 33 -3.09 -4.07 1.90
N ILE A 34 -3.85 -2.99 1.78
CA ILE A 34 -5.22 -2.98 1.23
C ILE A 34 -5.37 -1.88 0.17
N PHE A 35 -5.69 -2.29 -1.06
CA PHE A 35 -5.87 -1.43 -2.22
C PHE A 35 -7.27 -1.60 -2.78
N ARG A 36 -8.04 -0.51 -2.76
CA ARG A 36 -9.39 -0.44 -3.32
C ARG A 36 -9.51 0.59 -4.44
N GLY A 37 -8.43 1.33 -4.69
CA GLY A 37 -8.34 2.40 -5.67
C GLY A 37 -8.18 1.94 -7.12
N VAL A 38 -7.94 2.87 -8.04
CA VAL A 38 -7.60 2.54 -9.45
C VAL A 38 -6.25 3.16 -9.78
N THR A 39 -5.36 2.43 -10.44
CA THR A 39 -4.00 2.89 -10.75
C THR A 39 -3.24 3.23 -9.47
N THR A 40 -2.95 2.23 -8.66
CA THR A 40 -2.32 2.45 -7.35
C THR A 40 -1.05 1.61 -7.20
N THR A 41 0.03 2.22 -6.73
CA THR A 41 1.29 1.52 -6.52
C THR A 41 1.76 1.75 -5.08
N SER A 42 2.18 0.68 -4.42
CA SER A 42 2.77 0.77 -3.09
C SER A 42 3.94 -0.17 -2.90
N MET A 43 4.95 0.34 -2.20
CA MET A 43 6.06 -0.41 -1.67
C MET A 43 6.17 -0.12 -0.18
N GLY A 44 5.68 -1.04 0.66
CA GLY A 44 5.75 -0.93 2.11
C GLY A 44 4.75 -1.85 2.81
N ASP A 45 5.02 -2.16 4.07
CA ASP A 45 4.09 -2.95 4.89
C ASP A 45 2.99 -2.07 5.49
N SER A 46 1.82 -2.67 5.72
CA SER A 46 0.65 -2.01 6.34
C SER A 46 0.16 -0.78 5.59
N THR A 47 0.09 -0.86 4.26
CA THR A 47 -0.31 0.28 3.42
C THR A 47 -1.79 0.21 3.04
N ILE A 48 -2.48 1.36 3.06
CA ILE A 48 -3.90 1.44 2.70
C ILE A 48 -4.10 2.53 1.65
N GLN A 49 -4.61 2.16 0.49
CA GLN A 49 -4.93 3.07 -0.61
C GLN A 49 -6.36 2.83 -1.11
N ARG A 50 -7.20 3.86 -1.00
CA ARG A 50 -8.63 3.75 -1.32
C ARG A 50 -9.05 4.50 -2.57
N GLN A 51 -8.21 5.41 -3.07
CA GLN A 51 -8.55 6.33 -4.16
C GLN A 51 -7.76 6.04 -5.43
N LYS A 52 -8.05 6.79 -6.48
CA LYS A 52 -7.35 6.67 -7.77
C LYS A 52 -5.94 7.24 -7.69
N THR A 53 -5.06 6.81 -8.58
CA THR A 53 -3.77 7.44 -8.90
C THR A 53 -2.91 7.74 -7.67
N THR A 54 -2.67 6.72 -6.84
CA THR A 54 -1.92 6.88 -5.59
C THR A 54 -0.61 6.11 -5.61
N VAL A 55 0.47 6.75 -5.17
CA VAL A 55 1.76 6.09 -4.94
C VAL A 55 2.10 6.17 -3.45
N ALA A 56 2.33 5.04 -2.79
CA ALA A 56 2.69 4.97 -1.38
C ALA A 56 4.01 4.23 -1.19
N LEU A 57 5.01 4.91 -0.65
CA LEU A 57 6.30 4.30 -0.35
C LEU A 57 6.55 4.38 1.16
N GLY A 58 6.76 3.23 1.78
CA GLY A 58 7.12 3.10 3.19
C GLY A 58 6.03 2.50 4.08
N ARG A 59 6.45 2.10 5.29
CA ARG A 59 5.62 1.38 6.27
C ARG A 59 4.49 2.25 6.83
N ALA A 60 3.29 1.68 6.97
CA ALA A 60 2.10 2.36 7.47
C ALA A 60 1.67 3.58 6.62
N SER A 61 1.93 3.55 5.31
CA SER A 61 1.48 4.61 4.40
C SER A 61 -0.03 4.56 4.18
N PHE A 62 -0.67 5.73 4.20
CA PHE A 62 -2.11 5.85 3.99
C PHE A 62 -2.38 7.02 3.06
N SER A 63 -3.11 6.75 1.98
CA SER A 63 -3.57 7.80 1.07
C SER A 63 -5.09 7.82 0.93
N ARG A 64 -5.63 9.04 1.03
CA ARG A 64 -7.05 9.37 0.89
C ARG A 64 -7.37 10.29 -0.31
N GLY A 65 -6.36 10.77 -1.03
CA GLY A 65 -6.56 11.69 -2.17
C GLY A 65 -6.48 10.96 -3.52
N THR A 66 -7.16 11.48 -4.54
CA THR A 66 -7.29 10.91 -5.89
C THR A 66 -6.07 11.06 -6.80
N THR A 67 -5.09 11.87 -6.40
CA THR A 67 -3.77 11.96 -7.04
C THR A 67 -2.79 12.32 -5.95
N THR A 68 -2.12 11.33 -5.38
CA THR A 68 -1.28 11.57 -4.20
C THR A 68 -0.07 10.68 -4.20
N THR A 69 1.04 11.24 -3.73
CA THR A 69 2.27 10.52 -3.43
C THR A 69 2.51 10.62 -1.93
N SER A 70 2.70 9.48 -1.28
CA SER A 70 2.90 9.42 0.18
C SER A 70 4.15 8.61 0.46
N PHE A 71 5.15 9.26 1.05
CA PHE A 71 6.42 8.65 1.40
C PHE A 71 6.47 8.48 2.92
N ARG A 72 5.61 7.63 3.50
CA ARG A 72 5.56 7.48 4.96
C ARG A 72 6.67 6.52 5.40
N LYS A 73 7.83 7.07 5.78
CA LYS A 73 8.79 6.36 6.63
C LYS A 73 8.22 6.37 8.04
N ALA A 74 8.04 5.22 8.68
CA ALA A 74 7.62 5.16 10.07
C ALA A 74 8.51 6.10 10.89
N LEU A 75 7.94 7.21 11.38
CA LEU A 75 8.63 8.13 12.28
C LEU A 75 8.77 7.39 13.61
N THR A 76 9.76 6.50 13.71
CA THR A 76 10.31 6.17 15.01
C THR A 76 11.04 7.42 15.44
N SER A 77 10.30 8.35 16.06
CA SER A 77 10.90 9.31 16.97
C SER A 77 11.52 8.46 18.07
N LYS A 78 12.77 8.03 17.85
CA LYS A 78 13.62 7.59 18.94
C LYS A 78 13.86 8.86 19.72
N ARG A 79 12.96 9.12 20.68
CA ARG A 79 13.10 10.14 21.71
C ARG A 79 14.42 9.80 22.40
N ARG A 80 15.51 10.41 21.93
CA ARG A 80 16.82 10.33 22.59
C ARG A 80 16.66 11.16 23.86
N ASN A 81 16.19 10.49 24.91
CA ASN A 81 16.34 10.93 26.28
C ASN A 81 17.73 10.43 26.73
N THR A 82 18.75 11.24 26.49
CA THR A 82 20.04 11.20 27.20
C THR A 82 20.51 12.62 27.31
#